data_AF-A0A2P2IGY8-F1
#
_entry.id   AF-A0A2P2IGY8-F1
#
_cell.length_a   1.000
_cell.length_b   1.000
_cell.length_c   1.000
_cell.angle_alpha   90.00
_cell.angle_beta   90.00
_cell.angle_gamma   90.00
#
_symmetry.space_group_name_H-M   'P 1'
#
loop_
_entity.id
_entity.type
_entity.pdbx_description
1 polymer ?
#
loop_
_entity_poly.entity_id
_entity_poly.type
_entity_poly.pdbx_seq_one_letter_code
_entity_poly.pdbx_strand_id
1 'polypeptide(L)'
;DMTVDDLFEVVEEHAKNGIDFLTIHAGLNRICAERVDNNPRLTKIVSRGGAILYEWMKLNNKENPFYEYFDRLLDICVEYDVTLSLGDGLRPGSIKDSTDAPQIQELLFLGELTKKAWARDVQVMIEGPGHVPLHEIASNMQLEKKLCHGAPFYVLGPLVTDIAPGYDHITAAIGGAIAAASGADFLCYVTPAEHLRLPD
;
A
#
# COMPACT_ATOMS: atom_id res chain seq x y z
N ASP A 1 -8.72 -16.94 14.42
CA ASP A 1 -7.45 -16.71 15.13
C ASP A 1 -6.30 -16.87 14.17
N MET A 2 -5.46 -15.83 14.09
CA MET A 2 -4.22 -15.78 13.34
C MET A 2 -3.20 -15.20 14.29
N THR A 3 -2.13 -15.92 14.59
CA THR A 3 -1.08 -15.45 15.49
C THR A 3 -0.07 -14.57 14.75
N VAL A 4 0.81 -13.93 15.52
CA VAL A 4 1.96 -13.21 14.93
C VAL A 4 2.86 -14.21 14.20
N ASP A 5 3.09 -15.40 14.77
CA ASP A 5 3.97 -16.39 14.16
C ASP A 5 3.37 -16.95 12.86
N ASP A 6 2.05 -17.20 12.82
CA ASP A 6 1.37 -17.64 11.58
C ASP A 6 1.62 -16.66 10.41
N LEU A 7 1.62 -15.35 10.69
CA LEU A 7 1.88 -14.32 9.66
C LEU A 7 3.32 -14.39 9.15
N PHE A 8 4.30 -14.54 10.04
CA PHE A 8 5.71 -14.58 9.67
C PHE A 8 6.11 -15.90 9.02
N GLU A 9 5.49 -17.01 9.41
CA GLU A 9 5.67 -18.31 8.76
C GLU A 9 5.26 -18.26 7.28
N VAL A 10 4.14 -17.61 6.96
CA VAL A 10 3.69 -17.42 5.57
C VAL A 10 4.65 -16.54 4.76
N VAL A 11 5.18 -15.47 5.38
CA VAL A 11 6.19 -14.61 4.75
C VAL A 11 7.46 -15.40 4.42
N GLU A 12 7.95 -16.18 5.38
CA GLU A 12 9.15 -17.00 5.19
C GLU A 12 8.93 -18.12 4.17
N GLU A 13 7.75 -18.76 4.15
CA GLU A 13 7.39 -19.75 3.15
C GLU A 13 7.39 -19.16 1.73
N HIS A 14 6.81 -17.96 1.57
CA HIS A 14 6.85 -17.25 0.29
C HIS A 14 8.28 -16.90 -0.16
N ALA A 15 9.13 -16.45 0.76
CA ALA A 15 10.53 -16.17 0.49
C ALA A 15 11.29 -17.45 0.08
N LYS A 16 11.09 -18.57 0.78
CA LYS A 16 11.67 -19.89 0.43
C LYS A 16 11.23 -20.40 -0.95
N ASN A 17 10.01 -20.07 -1.36
CA ASN A 17 9.47 -20.41 -2.66
C ASN A 17 10.00 -19.53 -3.81
N GLY A 18 10.85 -18.53 -3.51
CA GLY A 18 11.53 -17.71 -4.51
C GLY A 18 10.68 -16.56 -5.04
N ILE A 19 9.78 -16.00 -4.24
CA ILE A 19 9.06 -14.77 -4.58
C ILE A 19 10.03 -13.58 -4.54
N ASP A 20 10.09 -12.78 -5.62
CA ASP A 20 11.05 -11.67 -5.76
C ASP A 20 10.71 -10.45 -4.89
N PHE A 21 9.42 -10.19 -4.64
CA PHE A 21 8.99 -9.10 -3.77
C PHE A 21 7.69 -9.43 -3.04
N LEU A 22 7.54 -8.86 -1.84
CA LEU A 22 6.37 -9.06 -0.98
C LEU A 22 5.66 -7.74 -0.68
N THR A 23 4.35 -7.70 -0.92
CA THR A 23 3.50 -6.62 -0.44
C THR A 23 3.22 -6.77 1.05
N ILE A 24 3.82 -5.91 1.87
CA ILE A 24 3.65 -5.90 3.32
C ILE A 24 3.09 -4.56 3.79
N HIS A 25 1.92 -4.59 4.40
CA HIS A 25 1.21 -3.41 4.90
C HIS A 25 1.72 -3.01 6.30
N ALA A 26 3.03 -2.74 6.41
CA ALA A 26 3.67 -2.40 7.68
C ALA A 26 3.42 -0.94 8.10
N GLY A 27 3.05 -0.04 7.18
CA GLY A 27 2.80 1.37 7.52
C GLY A 27 1.53 1.61 8.35
N LEU A 28 0.56 0.69 8.29
CA LEU A 28 -0.69 0.74 9.03
C LEU A 28 -0.49 0.39 10.51
N ASN A 29 -0.01 1.35 11.30
CA ASN A 29 0.15 1.21 12.76
C ASN A 29 -1.07 1.75 13.53
N ARG A 30 -1.05 1.69 14.87
CA ARG A 30 -2.18 2.16 15.71
C ARG A 30 -2.53 3.63 15.49
N ILE A 31 -1.56 4.50 15.22
CA ILE A 31 -1.81 5.91 14.89
C ILE A 31 -2.61 6.03 13.59
N CYS A 32 -2.28 5.21 12.59
CA CYS A 32 -3.03 5.12 11.35
C CYS A 32 -4.45 4.59 11.60
N ALA A 33 -4.61 3.54 12.42
CA ALA A 33 -5.91 2.99 12.77
C ALA A 33 -6.81 4.02 13.47
N GLU A 34 -6.27 4.78 14.43
CA GLU A 34 -6.98 5.89 15.09
C GLU A 34 -7.35 7.00 14.09
N ARG A 35 -6.50 7.25 13.08
CA ARG A 35 -6.80 8.23 12.04
C ARG A 35 -7.98 7.79 11.19
N VAL A 36 -8.05 6.50 10.84
CA VAL A 36 -9.20 5.92 10.13
C VAL A 36 -10.48 6.03 10.97
N ASP A 37 -10.43 5.66 12.25
CA ASP A 37 -11.60 5.73 13.15
C ASP A 37 -12.17 7.16 13.25
N ASN A 38 -11.31 8.17 13.17
CA ASN A 38 -11.68 9.59 13.27
C ASN A 38 -11.91 10.27 11.90
N ASN A 39 -11.76 9.57 10.78
CA ASN A 39 -11.98 10.11 9.45
C ASN A 39 -13.14 9.36 8.73
N PRO A 40 -14.31 9.99 8.54
CA PRO A 40 -15.47 9.34 7.93
C PRO A 40 -15.31 9.19 6.40
N ARG A 41 -14.44 8.27 5.97
CA ARG A 41 -14.29 7.86 4.57
C ARG A 41 -15.60 7.30 4.00
N LEU A 42 -15.88 7.61 2.74
CA LEU A 42 -17.01 7.04 2.01
C LEU A 42 -16.86 5.52 1.83
N THR A 43 -15.65 5.07 1.48
CA THR A 43 -15.35 3.68 1.13
C THR A 43 -14.53 2.92 2.18
N LYS A 44 -14.28 3.54 3.34
CA LYS A 44 -13.52 2.95 4.46
C LYS A 44 -12.12 2.50 4.03
N ILE A 45 -11.71 1.27 4.39
CA ILE A 45 -10.47 0.64 3.97
C ILE A 45 -10.79 -0.34 2.83
N VAL A 46 -10.24 -0.08 1.65
CA VAL A 46 -10.43 -0.94 0.46
C VAL A 46 -9.26 -1.88 0.19
N SER A 47 -8.11 -1.68 0.85
CA SER A 47 -7.04 -2.66 0.82
C SER A 47 -7.47 -3.91 1.58
N ARG A 48 -7.46 -5.07 0.90
CA ARG A 48 -7.74 -6.35 1.55
C ARG A 48 -6.75 -6.64 2.68
N GLY A 49 -5.45 -6.48 2.43
CA GLY A 49 -4.42 -6.71 3.44
C GLY A 49 -4.48 -5.69 4.58
N GLY A 50 -4.70 -4.41 4.24
CA GLY A 50 -4.91 -3.35 5.23
C GLY A 50 -6.13 -3.61 6.12
N ALA A 51 -7.27 -4.00 5.55
CA ALA A 51 -8.48 -4.31 6.31
C ALA A 51 -8.31 -5.51 7.25
N ILE A 52 -7.63 -6.57 6.79
CA ILE A 52 -7.34 -7.75 7.62
C ILE A 52 -6.48 -7.36 8.83
N LEU A 53 -5.42 -6.58 8.62
CA LEU A 53 -4.53 -6.16 9.71
C LEU A 53 -5.21 -5.18 10.65
N TYR A 54 -5.97 -4.22 10.13
CA TYR A 54 -6.75 -3.29 10.94
C TYR A 54 -7.73 -4.03 11.87
N GLU A 55 -8.51 -4.97 11.33
CA GLU A 55 -9.42 -5.79 12.15
C GLU A 55 -8.65 -6.68 13.15
N TRP A 56 -7.52 -7.27 12.74
CA TRP A 56 -6.67 -8.04 13.64
C TRP A 56 -6.18 -7.20 14.83
N MET A 57 -5.72 -5.97 14.58
CA MET A 57 -5.27 -5.04 15.61
C MET A 57 -6.40 -4.71 16.59
N LYS A 58 -7.62 -4.45 16.10
CA LYS A 58 -8.78 -4.12 16.94
C LYS A 58 -9.23 -5.29 17.79
N LEU A 59 -9.34 -6.48 17.20
CA LEU A 59 -9.78 -7.69 17.91
C LEU A 59 -8.80 -8.12 19.01
N ASN A 60 -7.49 -7.95 18.76
CA ASN A 60 -6.45 -8.34 19.72
C ASN A 60 -6.01 -7.19 20.64
N ASN A 61 -6.44 -5.96 20.38
CA ASN A 61 -5.92 -4.74 21.00
C ASN A 61 -4.38 -4.67 20.99
N LYS A 62 -3.78 -4.97 19.84
CA LYS A 62 -2.32 -5.02 19.63
C LYS A 62 -1.90 -4.10 18.48
N GLU A 63 -0.60 -3.84 18.37
CA GLU A 63 -0.01 -3.15 17.23
C GLU A 63 0.04 -4.07 16.01
N ASN A 64 0.13 -3.50 14.80
CA ASN A 64 0.38 -4.25 13.58
C ASN A 64 1.66 -5.11 13.72
N PRO A 65 1.59 -6.44 13.59
CA PRO A 65 2.73 -7.32 13.76
C PRO A 65 3.92 -7.00 12.85
N PHE A 66 3.64 -6.58 11.61
CA PHE A 66 4.70 -6.22 10.66
C PHE A 66 5.35 -4.87 10.99
N TYR A 67 4.65 -3.99 11.71
CA TYR A 67 5.23 -2.74 12.22
C TYR A 67 6.02 -2.99 13.50
N GLU A 68 5.45 -3.72 14.47
CA GLU A 68 6.06 -4.01 15.76
C GLU A 68 7.35 -4.85 15.62
N TYR A 69 7.32 -5.86 14.75
CA TYR A 69 8.43 -6.78 14.51
C TYR A 69 9.09 -6.56 13.15
N PHE A 70 9.21 -5.30 12.70
CA PHE A 70 9.78 -4.99 11.39
C PHE A 70 11.20 -5.52 11.22
N ASP A 71 12.04 -5.54 12.27
CA ASP A 71 13.39 -6.11 12.18
C ASP A 71 13.40 -7.61 11.86
N ARG A 72 12.41 -8.37 12.37
CA ARG A 72 12.22 -9.80 12.03
C ARG A 72 11.84 -9.96 10.56
N LEU A 73 11.06 -9.03 10.02
CA LEU A 73 10.73 -9.04 8.59
C LEU A 73 11.97 -8.78 7.74
N LEU A 74 12.81 -7.81 8.16
CA LEU A 74 14.06 -7.51 7.48
C LEU A 74 15.05 -8.68 7.53
N ASP A 75 15.09 -9.46 8.62
CA ASP A 75 15.91 -10.67 8.68
C ASP A 75 15.56 -11.66 7.56
N ILE A 76 14.27 -11.88 7.32
CA ILE A 76 13.79 -12.74 6.22
C ILE A 76 14.18 -12.13 4.87
N CYS A 77 13.94 -10.83 4.66
CA CYS A 77 14.26 -10.18 3.40
C CYS A 77 15.76 -10.25 3.07
N VAL A 78 16.64 -10.10 4.07
CA VAL A 78 18.10 -10.21 3.90
C VAL A 78 18.52 -11.65 3.59
N GLU A 79 17.95 -12.64 4.28
CA GLU A 79 18.30 -14.04 4.07
C GLU A 79 17.99 -14.53 2.66
N TYR A 80 16.85 -14.08 2.10
CA TYR A 80 16.33 -14.57 0.82
C TYR A 80 16.43 -13.56 -0.34
N ASP A 81 17.04 -12.39 -0.12
CA ASP A 81 17.12 -11.27 -1.08
C ASP A 81 15.75 -10.88 -1.68
N VAL A 82 14.76 -10.68 -0.81
CA VAL A 82 13.40 -10.32 -1.20
C VAL A 82 13.21 -8.81 -1.09
N THR A 83 12.70 -8.19 -2.15
CA THR A 83 12.35 -6.77 -2.15
C THR A 83 11.05 -6.53 -1.36
N LEU A 84 11.03 -5.52 -0.50
CA LEU A 84 9.81 -5.10 0.18
C LEU A 84 9.01 -4.13 -0.70
N SER A 85 7.80 -4.53 -1.06
CA SER A 85 6.76 -3.62 -1.54
C SER A 85 5.97 -3.16 -0.32
N LEU A 86 6.27 -1.96 0.18
CA LEU A 86 5.60 -1.44 1.38
C LEU A 86 4.18 -0.99 1.00
N GLY A 87 3.20 -1.80 1.40
CA GLY A 87 1.81 -1.75 0.94
C GLY A 87 1.01 -0.54 1.44
N ASP A 88 0.06 -0.10 0.62
CA ASP A 88 -0.81 1.05 0.85
C ASP A 88 -2.14 0.64 1.52
N GLY A 89 -2.05 0.18 2.77
CA GLY A 89 -3.17 -0.36 3.54
C GLY A 89 -4.35 0.61 3.65
N LEU A 90 -4.09 1.90 3.59
CA LEU A 90 -5.04 2.98 3.69
C LEU A 90 -5.18 3.78 2.38
N ARG A 91 -4.94 3.18 1.22
CA ARG A 91 -5.25 3.84 -0.05
C ARG A 91 -6.74 4.27 -0.17
N PRO A 92 -7.04 5.33 -0.94
CA PRO A 92 -8.41 5.74 -1.22
C PRO A 92 -9.10 4.77 -2.18
N GLY A 93 -10.34 4.38 -1.82
CA GLY A 93 -11.23 3.57 -2.66
C GLY A 93 -12.34 4.36 -3.37
N SER A 94 -12.30 5.69 -3.25
CA SER A 94 -13.13 6.61 -4.02
C SER A 94 -12.41 7.94 -4.17
N ILE A 95 -12.79 8.70 -5.20
CA ILE A 95 -12.28 10.05 -5.43
C ILE A 95 -12.51 10.96 -4.21
N LYS A 96 -13.60 10.74 -3.47
CA LYS A 96 -13.93 11.51 -2.27
C LYS A 96 -12.93 11.29 -1.13
N ASP A 97 -12.31 10.12 -1.06
CA ASP A 97 -11.38 9.74 0.00
C ASP A 97 -9.91 10.03 -0.39
N SER A 98 -9.67 10.58 -1.59
CA SER A 98 -8.34 10.85 -2.14
C SER A 98 -7.57 11.89 -1.32
N THR A 99 -6.26 11.64 -1.16
CA THR A 99 -5.29 12.51 -0.47
C THR A 99 -5.72 12.90 0.96
N ASP A 100 -6.44 12.00 1.63
CA ASP A 100 -6.97 12.27 2.96
C ASP A 100 -5.94 11.97 4.08
N ALA A 101 -6.32 12.28 5.32
CA ALA A 101 -5.40 12.17 6.45
C ALA A 101 -4.89 10.73 6.71
N PRO A 102 -5.71 9.66 6.70
CA PRO A 102 -5.23 8.29 6.83
C PRO A 102 -4.25 7.87 5.73
N GLN A 103 -4.49 8.25 4.46
CA GLN A 103 -3.56 7.92 3.37
C GLN A 103 -2.20 8.57 3.61
N ILE A 104 -2.18 9.87 3.90
CA ILE A 104 -0.92 10.60 4.11
C ILE A 104 -0.22 10.14 5.39
N GLN A 105 -0.99 9.79 6.44
CA GLN A 105 -0.44 9.30 7.70
C GLN A 105 0.31 7.98 7.50
N GLU A 106 -0.23 7.04 6.73
CA GLU A 106 0.44 5.79 6.39
C GLU A 106 1.71 6.07 5.58
N LEU A 107 1.62 6.91 4.53
CA LEU A 107 2.76 7.26 3.67
C LEU A 107 3.97 7.79 4.46
N LEU A 108 3.74 8.60 5.50
CA LEU A 108 4.80 9.06 6.40
C LEU A 108 5.54 7.89 7.06
N PHE A 109 4.81 6.91 7.58
CA PHE A 109 5.41 5.73 8.20
C PHE A 109 6.09 4.82 7.16
N LEU A 110 5.56 4.70 5.95
CA LEU A 110 6.25 3.96 4.87
C LEU A 110 7.63 4.57 4.58
N GLY A 111 7.76 5.91 4.60
CA GLY A 111 9.05 6.59 4.46
C GLY A 111 10.03 6.30 5.62
N GLU A 112 9.52 6.24 6.86
CA GLU A 112 10.35 5.84 8.03
C GLU A 112 10.82 4.39 7.92
N LEU A 113 9.92 3.48 7.54
CA LEU A 113 10.21 2.05 7.34
C LEU A 113 11.20 1.83 6.18
N THR A 114 11.11 2.64 5.12
CA THR A 114 12.07 2.63 4.00
C THR A 114 13.49 2.87 4.49
N LYS A 115 13.72 3.89 5.34
CA LYS A 115 15.05 4.14 5.90
C LYS A 115 15.55 2.99 6.77
N LYS A 116 14.66 2.36 7.54
CA LYS A 116 15.02 1.20 8.37
C LYS A 116 15.45 0.01 7.50
N ALA A 117 14.69 -0.27 6.43
CA ALA A 117 15.03 -1.32 5.47
C ALA A 117 16.36 -1.05 4.75
N TRP A 118 16.57 0.18 4.26
CA TRP A 118 17.83 0.56 3.61
C TRP A 118 19.04 0.52 4.54
N ALA A 119 18.88 0.80 5.83
CA ALA A 119 19.96 0.64 6.82
C ALA A 119 20.41 -0.83 6.98
N ARG A 120 19.64 -1.77 6.42
CA ARG A 120 19.88 -3.21 6.41
C ARG A 120 20.09 -3.79 5.02
N ASP A 121 20.33 -2.92 4.03
CA ASP A 121 20.52 -3.29 2.62
C ASP A 121 19.32 -4.06 2.01
N VAL A 122 18.11 -3.89 2.56
CA VAL A 122 16.88 -4.44 1.98
C VAL A 122 16.31 -3.49 0.95
N GLN A 123 16.06 -4.00 -0.25
CA GLN A 123 15.46 -3.25 -1.36
C GLN A 123 14.00 -2.91 -1.05
N VAL A 124 13.55 -1.69 -1.43
CA VAL A 124 12.21 -1.19 -1.12
C VAL A 124 11.59 -0.50 -2.32
N MET A 125 10.31 -0.76 -2.58
CA MET A 125 9.40 0.11 -3.32
C MET A 125 8.17 0.43 -2.46
N ILE A 126 7.51 1.55 -2.74
CA ILE A 126 6.33 2.02 -2.02
C ILE A 126 5.09 1.76 -2.88
N GLU A 127 4.03 1.22 -2.30
CA GLU A 127 2.72 1.16 -2.96
C GLU A 127 1.94 2.46 -2.78
N GLY A 128 1.11 2.79 -3.77
CA GLY A 128 0.43 4.06 -3.86
C GLY A 128 -0.99 3.99 -4.39
N PRO A 129 -1.72 5.11 -4.27
CA PRO A 129 -3.17 5.15 -4.24
C PRO A 129 -3.87 4.57 -5.46
N GLY A 130 -5.12 4.16 -5.20
CA GLY A 130 -6.07 3.64 -6.18
C GLY A 130 -6.92 4.72 -6.84
N HIS A 131 -7.84 5.36 -6.10
CA HIS A 131 -8.77 6.35 -6.68
C HIS A 131 -8.30 7.78 -6.40
N VAL A 132 -7.90 8.51 -7.44
CA VAL A 132 -7.32 9.86 -7.32
C VAL A 132 -7.79 10.74 -8.49
N PRO A 133 -8.42 11.90 -8.23
CA PRO A 133 -8.83 12.79 -9.30
C PRO A 133 -7.62 13.43 -9.98
N LEU A 134 -7.73 13.72 -11.28
CA LEU A 134 -6.61 14.19 -12.13
C LEU A 134 -5.73 15.27 -11.50
N HIS A 135 -6.36 16.27 -10.86
CA HIS A 135 -5.66 17.42 -10.28
C HIS A 135 -4.81 17.11 -9.03
N GLU A 136 -4.97 15.92 -8.44
CA GLU A 136 -4.23 15.49 -7.25
C GLU A 136 -3.09 14.50 -7.56
N ILE A 137 -3.05 13.93 -8.76
CA ILE A 137 -2.10 12.84 -9.11
C ILE A 137 -0.65 13.32 -9.00
N ALA A 138 -0.31 14.43 -9.66
CA ALA A 138 1.05 14.96 -9.64
C ALA A 138 1.50 15.34 -8.21
N SER A 139 0.58 15.86 -7.40
CA SER A 139 0.84 16.17 -5.98
C SER A 139 1.13 14.90 -5.18
N ASN A 140 0.38 13.82 -5.39
CA ASN A 140 0.64 12.53 -4.74
C ASN A 140 2.04 11.99 -5.09
N MET A 141 2.46 12.09 -6.36
CA MET A 141 3.79 11.66 -6.76
C MET A 141 4.88 12.49 -6.06
N GLN A 142 4.73 13.82 -6.04
CA GLN A 142 5.68 14.70 -5.35
C GLN A 142 5.76 14.43 -3.84
N LEU A 143 4.62 14.18 -3.20
CA LEU A 143 4.54 13.85 -1.78
C LEU A 143 5.28 12.54 -1.49
N GLU A 144 5.00 11.46 -2.21
CA GLU A 144 5.69 10.20 -2.01
C GLU A 144 7.20 10.36 -2.21
N LYS A 145 7.65 10.93 -3.34
CA LYS A 145 9.08 11.08 -3.62
C LYS A 145 9.80 11.87 -2.54
N LYS A 146 9.12 12.85 -1.94
CA LYS A 146 9.68 13.64 -0.85
C LYS A 146 9.73 12.86 0.47
N LEU A 147 8.63 12.22 0.85
CA LEU A 147 8.46 11.56 2.14
C LEU A 147 9.19 10.22 2.21
N CYS A 148 9.24 9.49 1.11
CA CYS A 148 9.86 8.17 0.95
C CYS A 148 11.23 8.23 0.26
N HIS A 149 11.85 9.42 0.23
CA HIS A 149 13.26 9.60 -0.12
C HIS A 149 13.62 9.17 -1.55
N GLY A 150 12.67 9.27 -2.47
CA GLY A 150 12.85 8.88 -3.86
C GLY A 150 12.83 7.37 -4.10
N ALA A 151 12.35 6.57 -3.15
CA ALA A 151 12.07 5.15 -3.39
C ALA A 151 11.17 4.96 -4.63
N PRO A 152 11.29 3.83 -5.36
CA PRO A 152 10.40 3.54 -6.48
C PRO A 152 8.94 3.53 -6.03
N PHE A 153 8.07 4.16 -6.83
CA PHE A 153 6.65 4.29 -6.50
C PHE A 153 5.81 3.41 -7.42
N TYR A 154 5.06 2.50 -6.81
CA TYR A 154 4.22 1.49 -7.44
C TYR A 154 2.74 1.82 -7.22
N VAL A 155 2.02 2.24 -8.26
CA VAL A 155 0.65 2.78 -8.12
C VAL A 155 -0.41 1.91 -8.80
N LEU A 156 -1.60 1.80 -8.21
CA LEU A 156 -2.74 1.07 -8.77
C LEU A 156 -3.62 1.97 -9.63
N GLY A 157 -3.39 2.02 -10.94
CA GLY A 157 -4.00 3.01 -11.82
C GLY A 157 -3.22 4.33 -11.79
N PRO A 158 -3.72 5.43 -11.17
CA PRO A 158 -4.96 5.55 -10.41
C PRO A 158 -6.24 5.76 -11.24
N LEU A 159 -7.39 5.32 -10.73
CA LEU A 159 -8.71 5.61 -11.30
C LEU A 159 -9.06 7.08 -11.09
N VAL A 160 -9.37 7.77 -12.19
CA VAL A 160 -9.64 9.22 -12.18
C VAL A 160 -11.12 9.57 -11.99
N THR A 161 -11.99 8.57 -11.99
CA THR A 161 -13.44 8.71 -11.77
C THR A 161 -14.05 7.38 -11.32
N ASP A 162 -15.11 7.45 -10.50
CA ASP A 162 -15.76 6.29 -9.89
C ASP A 162 -17.05 5.84 -10.62
N ILE A 163 -17.38 6.48 -11.75
CA ILE A 163 -18.71 6.35 -12.38
C ILE A 163 -18.76 5.38 -13.56
N ALA A 164 -17.68 4.66 -13.86
CA ALA A 164 -17.55 3.85 -15.06
C ALA A 164 -17.14 2.38 -14.78
N PRO A 165 -17.79 1.66 -13.84
CA PRO A 165 -17.50 0.25 -13.60
C PRO A 165 -17.70 -0.57 -14.89
N GLY A 166 -16.79 -1.52 -15.16
CA GLY A 166 -16.69 -2.20 -16.45
C GLY A 166 -15.71 -1.54 -17.42
N TYR A 167 -15.32 -0.29 -17.15
CA TYR A 167 -14.38 0.50 -17.95
C TYR A 167 -13.23 1.06 -17.11
N ASP A 168 -12.99 0.50 -15.93
CA ASP A 168 -11.97 1.02 -15.00
C ASP A 168 -10.54 0.88 -15.53
N HIS A 169 -10.26 -0.09 -16.40
CA HIS A 169 -9.03 -0.10 -17.18
C HIS A 169 -8.76 1.20 -17.97
N ILE A 170 -9.81 1.87 -18.46
CA ILE A 170 -9.71 3.17 -19.17
C ILE A 170 -9.51 4.31 -18.17
N THR A 171 -10.32 4.34 -17.10
CA THR A 171 -10.22 5.40 -16.07
C THR A 171 -8.85 5.37 -15.39
N ALA A 172 -8.35 4.17 -15.10
CA ALA A 172 -7.04 3.92 -14.53
C ALA A 172 -5.90 4.22 -15.51
N ALA A 173 -6.04 3.91 -16.81
CA ALA A 173 -5.00 4.21 -17.79
C ALA A 173 -4.74 5.71 -17.93
N ILE A 174 -5.78 6.54 -17.84
CA ILE A 174 -5.64 8.01 -17.87
C ILE A 174 -4.82 8.48 -16.66
N GLY A 175 -5.18 8.02 -15.46
CA GLY A 175 -4.45 8.40 -14.25
C GLY A 175 -3.03 7.85 -14.22
N GLY A 176 -2.84 6.60 -14.64
CA GLY A 176 -1.53 5.95 -14.69
C GLY A 176 -0.57 6.62 -15.67
N ALA A 177 -1.05 7.09 -16.82
CA ALA A 177 -0.24 7.87 -17.74
C ALA A 177 0.27 9.18 -17.10
N ILE A 178 -0.59 9.86 -16.34
CA ILE A 178 -0.22 11.10 -15.63
C ILE A 178 0.70 10.80 -14.45
N ALA A 179 0.44 9.72 -13.71
CA ALA A 179 1.28 9.29 -12.59
C ALA A 179 2.70 8.95 -13.08
N ALA A 180 2.83 8.16 -14.15
CA ALA A 180 4.11 7.84 -14.77
C ALA A 180 4.83 9.09 -15.26
N ALA A 181 4.13 10.00 -15.97
CA ALA A 181 4.70 11.29 -16.39
C ALA A 181 5.12 12.18 -15.21
N SER A 182 4.55 11.95 -14.03
CA SER A 182 4.82 12.69 -12.79
C SER A 182 5.82 11.98 -11.86
N GLY A 183 6.34 10.81 -12.23
CA GLY A 183 7.40 10.10 -11.51
C GLY A 183 7.03 8.76 -10.86
N ALA A 184 5.90 8.14 -11.19
CA ALA A 184 5.66 6.74 -10.84
C ALA A 184 6.63 5.82 -11.62
N ASP A 185 7.16 4.78 -10.96
CA ASP A 185 8.14 3.87 -11.53
C ASP A 185 7.52 2.53 -11.95
N PHE A 186 6.40 2.17 -11.34
CA PHE A 186 5.68 0.94 -11.63
C PHE A 186 4.15 1.18 -11.58
N LEU A 187 3.42 0.64 -12.57
CA LEU A 187 1.97 0.73 -12.65
C LEU A 187 1.36 -0.66 -12.48
N CYS A 188 0.54 -0.83 -11.44
CA CYS A 188 -0.34 -1.99 -11.32
C CYS A 188 -1.52 -1.76 -12.28
N TYR A 189 -1.70 -2.70 -13.19
CA TYR A 189 -2.79 -2.65 -14.15
C TYR A 189 -4.16 -2.81 -13.46
N VAL A 190 -5.18 -2.26 -14.11
CA VAL A 190 -6.58 -2.40 -13.71
C VAL A 190 -7.32 -3.05 -14.86
N THR A 191 -8.15 -4.05 -14.58
CA THR A 191 -8.87 -4.79 -15.62
C THR A 191 -10.26 -4.19 -15.86
N PRO A 192 -10.93 -4.52 -16.98
CA PRO A 192 -12.35 -4.19 -17.14
C PRO A 192 -13.26 -4.82 -16.07
N ALA A 193 -12.81 -5.90 -15.42
CA ALA A 193 -13.56 -6.60 -14.38
C ALA A 193 -13.44 -5.95 -12.98
N GLU A 194 -12.58 -4.94 -12.83
CA GLU A 194 -12.42 -4.21 -11.57
C GLU A 194 -13.77 -3.75 -11.03
N HIS A 195 -13.94 -3.86 -9.71
CA HIS A 195 -15.20 -3.59 -8.98
C HIS A 195 -16.41 -4.47 -9.34
N LEU A 196 -16.26 -5.43 -10.26
CA LEU A 196 -17.37 -6.27 -10.72
C LEU A 196 -17.18 -7.75 -10.40
N ARG A 197 -16.00 -8.31 -10.73
CA ARG A 197 -15.75 -9.76 -10.68
C ARG A 197 -14.26 -10.08 -10.85
N LEU A 198 -13.92 -11.37 -10.81
CA LEU A 198 -12.61 -11.84 -11.25
C LEU A 198 -12.46 -11.66 -12.78
N PRO A 199 -11.29 -11.22 -13.28
CA PRO A 199 -11.02 -11.18 -14.71
C PRO A 199 -10.98 -12.59 -15.31
N ASP A 200 -11.39 -12.68 -16.58
CA ASP A 200 -11.40 -13.92 -17.37
C ASP A 200 -10.00 -14.30 -17.88
#